data_AF-A0AAD3H7I5-F1
#
_entry.id   AF-A0AAD3H7I5-F1
#
_cell.length_a   1.000
_cell.length_b   1.000
_cell.length_c   1.000
_cell.angle_alpha   90.00
_cell.angle_beta   90.00
_cell.angle_gamma   90.00
#
_symmetry.space_group_name_H-M   'P 1'
#
loop_
_entity.id
_entity.type
_entity.pdbx_description
1 polymer ?
#
loop_
_entity_poly.entity_id
_entity_poly.type
_entity_poly.pdbx_seq_one_letter_code
_entity_poly.pdbx_strand_id
1 'polypeptide(L)'
;MSNSFRIEILGQRDASSAVTVDRSLPSPLAQIYSSSEWATFCDKINKALEPFEALKKKVLRMTMLSFGFGFGMFAIAAATIGISFGTGRGGFNIFPLFIVLGLLMVFVPAAVGCYTAKMAMEQSNIIKADLQRVVNEESERRYEVSFHLREEVYTTFEYHSGTEHRSGGYRPVQRSLYYIECVINNTVSAATVPLGAEVVETSYATPVAPSAFDTLAAETGASAGYGQKSAVERLQELEAVKGMLSENEYNQKRSAILATL
;
A
#
# COMPACT_ATOMS: atom_id res chain seq x y z
N MET A 1 4.86 13.14 21.07
CA MET A 1 5.58 12.29 20.11
C MET A 1 4.78 11.00 19.98
N SER A 2 4.44 10.56 18.77
CA SER A 2 3.69 9.32 18.56
C SER A 2 4.59 8.13 18.85
N ASN A 3 4.22 7.30 19.84
CA ASN A 3 4.91 6.04 20.16
C ASN A 3 4.50 4.93 19.20
N SER A 4 4.49 5.23 17.90
CA SER A 4 4.25 4.24 16.87
C SER A 4 5.48 4.09 16.01
N PHE A 5 5.75 2.85 15.59
CA PHE A 5 6.77 2.56 14.60
C PHE A 5 6.26 1.52 13.62
N ARG A 6 6.89 1.52 12.46
CA ARG A 6 6.50 0.75 11.29
C ARG A 6 7.34 -0.51 11.19
N ILE A 7 6.67 -1.63 10.99
CA ILE A 7 7.28 -2.92 10.66
C ILE A 7 6.94 -3.19 9.20
N GLU A 8 7.97 -3.25 8.36
CA GLU A 8 7.81 -3.43 6.92
C GLU A 8 7.47 -4.88 6.57
N ILE A 9 6.59 -5.05 5.60
CA ILE A 9 6.39 -6.33 4.91
C ILE A 9 7.19 -6.26 3.60
N LEU A 10 8.26 -7.04 3.53
CA LEU A 10 9.20 -7.08 2.41
C LEU A 10 8.64 -7.93 1.26
N GLY A 11 9.21 -7.76 0.06
CA GLY A 11 8.87 -8.57 -1.12
C GLY A 11 7.48 -8.33 -1.72
N GLN A 12 6.70 -7.36 -1.22
CA GLN A 12 5.38 -7.06 -1.78
C GLN A 12 5.43 -6.55 -3.24
N ARG A 13 6.49 -5.80 -3.59
CA ARG A 13 6.63 -5.15 -4.90
C ARG A 13 7.17 -6.05 -6.00
N ASP A 14 7.94 -7.05 -5.61
CA ASP A 14 8.69 -7.86 -6.55
C ASP A 14 8.06 -9.26 -6.65
N ALA A 15 7.82 -9.69 -7.89
CA ALA A 15 7.19 -10.98 -8.17
C ALA A 15 8.12 -12.16 -7.84
N SER A 16 9.44 -11.91 -7.79
CA SER A 16 10.46 -12.93 -7.56
C SER A 16 10.84 -13.10 -6.09
N SER A 17 10.60 -12.10 -5.24
CA SER A 17 10.88 -12.19 -3.80
C SER A 17 9.70 -12.73 -2.99
N ALA A 18 10.09 -13.53 -2.00
CA ALA A 18 9.23 -14.00 -0.91
C ALA A 18 8.63 -12.81 -0.15
N VAL A 19 7.36 -12.92 0.24
CA VAL A 19 6.70 -11.88 1.04
C VAL A 19 6.90 -12.23 2.50
N THR A 20 7.77 -11.47 3.19
CA THR A 20 8.16 -11.74 4.57
C THR A 20 8.16 -10.46 5.39
N VAL A 21 7.86 -10.56 6.68
CA VAL A 21 8.00 -9.43 7.60
C VAL A 21 9.48 -9.14 7.88
N ASP A 22 9.83 -7.86 8.02
CA ASP A 22 11.13 -7.47 8.57
C ASP A 22 11.28 -8.04 9.99
N ARG A 23 12.36 -8.77 10.21
CA ARG A 23 12.65 -9.46 11.47
C ARG A 23 13.52 -8.62 12.40
N SER A 24 13.95 -7.43 11.98
CA SER A 24 14.65 -6.50 12.85
C SER A 24 13.76 -6.15 14.05
N LEU A 25 14.27 -6.33 15.27
CA LEU A 25 13.54 -5.97 16.50
C LEU A 25 13.72 -4.47 16.74
N PRO A 26 12.66 -3.64 16.68
CA PRO A 26 12.78 -2.22 16.93
C PRO A 26 13.24 -1.95 18.37
N SER A 27 14.19 -1.03 18.56
CA SER A 27 14.72 -0.70 19.88
C SER A 27 13.65 -0.39 20.95
N PRO A 28 12.55 0.31 20.63
CA PRO A 28 11.47 0.54 21.59
C PRO A 28 10.75 -0.74 22.05
N LEU A 29 10.68 -1.78 21.22
CA LEU A 29 10.10 -3.08 21.59
C LEU A 29 11.05 -3.97 22.36
N ALA A 30 12.36 -3.73 22.30
CA ALA A 30 13.35 -4.60 22.94
C ALA A 30 13.19 -4.68 24.46
N GLN A 31 12.50 -3.71 25.09
CA GLN A 31 12.17 -3.72 26.51
C GLN A 31 10.93 -4.58 26.84
N ILE A 32 10.06 -4.82 25.86
CA ILE A 32 8.76 -5.50 26.02
C ILE A 32 8.80 -6.92 25.44
N TYR A 33 9.56 -7.11 24.37
CA TYR A 33 9.72 -8.37 23.66
C TYR A 33 11.13 -8.92 23.83
N SER A 34 11.20 -10.18 24.26
CA SER A 34 12.44 -10.95 24.05
C SER A 34 12.64 -11.22 22.56
N SER A 35 13.90 -11.37 22.12
CA SER A 35 14.22 -11.71 20.74
C SER A 35 13.55 -13.01 20.26
N SER A 36 13.31 -13.96 21.17
CA SER A 36 12.63 -15.23 20.86
C SER A 36 11.12 -15.06 20.63
N GLU A 37 10.45 -14.22 21.42
CA GLU A 37 9.03 -13.93 21.25
C GLU A 37 8.79 -13.12 19.99
N TRP A 38 9.68 -12.17 19.69
CA TRP A 38 9.65 -11.41 18.45
C TRP A 38 9.81 -12.31 17.23
N ALA A 39 10.79 -13.23 17.26
CA ALA A 39 10.96 -14.21 16.19
C ALA A 39 9.70 -15.06 15.97
N THR A 40 9.06 -15.48 17.07
CA THR A 40 7.80 -16.26 17.02
C THR A 40 6.65 -15.45 16.43
N PHE A 41 6.53 -14.17 16.78
CA PHE A 41 5.56 -13.24 16.18
C PHE A 41 5.80 -13.11 14.67
N CYS A 42 7.04 -12.87 14.26
CA CYS A 42 7.40 -12.81 12.85
C CYS A 42 7.09 -14.11 12.11
N ASP A 43 7.31 -15.27 12.72
CA ASP A 43 6.98 -16.58 12.14
C ASP A 43 5.48 -16.75 11.94
N LYS A 44 4.65 -16.31 12.89
CA LYS A 44 3.18 -16.33 12.74
C LYS A 44 2.73 -15.47 11.57
N ILE A 45 3.29 -14.26 11.43
CA ILE A 45 2.99 -13.37 10.31
C ILE A 45 3.46 -13.97 8.99
N ASN A 46 4.69 -14.48 8.92
CA ASN A 46 5.22 -15.12 7.71
C ASN A 46 4.37 -16.31 7.29
N LYS A 47 3.88 -17.10 8.25
CA LYS A 47 2.95 -18.20 7.98
C LYS A 47 1.62 -17.72 7.41
N ALA A 48 1.08 -16.59 7.91
CA ALA A 48 -0.13 -15.97 7.34
C ALA A 48 0.11 -15.39 5.94
N LEU A 49 1.34 -15.00 5.61
CA LEU A 49 1.74 -14.48 4.30
C LEU A 49 2.10 -15.57 3.28
N GLU A 50 2.41 -16.80 3.71
CA GLU A 50 2.77 -17.93 2.84
C GLU A 50 1.79 -18.16 1.66
N PRO A 51 0.45 -18.10 1.85
CA PRO A 51 -0.49 -18.25 0.74
C PRO A 51 -0.34 -17.18 -0.35
N PHE A 52 0.24 -16.02 -0.03
CA PHE A 52 0.48 -14.94 -0.98
C PHE A 52 1.51 -15.35 -2.03
N GLU A 53 2.53 -16.12 -1.66
CA GLU A 53 3.51 -16.66 -2.62
C GLU A 53 2.88 -17.68 -3.56
N ALA A 54 2.04 -18.57 -3.02
CA ALA A 54 1.30 -19.53 -3.83
C ALA A 54 0.37 -18.82 -4.81
N LEU A 55 -0.26 -17.72 -4.39
CA LEU A 55 -1.08 -16.87 -5.24
C LEU A 55 -0.26 -16.21 -6.34
N LYS A 56 0.87 -15.56 -6.02
CA LYS A 56 1.79 -14.96 -7.00
C LYS A 56 2.21 -15.98 -8.06
N LYS A 57 2.66 -17.17 -7.64
CA LYS A 57 3.09 -18.26 -8.54
C LYS A 57 1.94 -18.74 -9.43
N LYS A 58 0.72 -18.85 -8.88
CA LYS A 58 -0.47 -19.26 -9.64
C LYS A 58 -0.87 -18.22 -10.67
N VAL A 59 -0.87 -16.94 -10.33
CA VAL A 59 -1.13 -15.83 -11.27
C VAL A 59 -0.09 -15.83 -12.38
N LEU A 60 1.21 -15.89 -12.04
CA LEU A 60 2.30 -15.93 -13.02
C LEU A 60 2.14 -17.12 -14.00
N ARG A 61 1.82 -18.31 -13.48
CA ARG A 61 1.59 -19.51 -14.29
C ARG A 61 0.40 -19.33 -15.25
N MET A 62 -0.72 -18.78 -14.77
CA MET A 62 -1.89 -18.54 -15.64
C MET A 62 -1.58 -17.51 -16.72
N THR A 63 -0.85 -16.45 -16.40
CA THR A 63 -0.42 -15.44 -17.38
C THR A 63 0.50 -16.06 -18.43
N MET A 64 1.47 -16.88 -18.03
CA MET A 64 2.33 -17.61 -18.98
C MET A 64 1.53 -18.55 -19.88
N LEU A 65 0.57 -19.30 -19.35
CA LEU A 65 -0.28 -20.19 -20.14
C LEU A 65 -1.13 -19.42 -21.14
N SER A 66 -1.71 -18.28 -20.73
CA SER A 66 -2.47 -17.38 -21.61
C SER A 66 -1.61 -16.85 -22.75
N PHE A 67 -0.39 -16.41 -22.45
CA PHE A 67 0.56 -15.94 -23.46
C PHE A 67 0.99 -17.06 -24.42
N GLY A 68 1.31 -18.25 -23.89
CA GLY A 68 1.66 -19.42 -24.69
C GLY A 68 0.54 -19.86 -25.63
N PHE A 69 -0.72 -19.82 -25.15
CA PHE A 69 -1.89 -20.07 -25.99
C PHE A 69 -2.02 -19.04 -27.12
N GLY A 70 -1.89 -17.74 -26.80
CA GLY A 70 -1.94 -16.67 -27.79
C GLY A 70 -0.85 -16.82 -28.87
N PHE A 71 0.38 -17.12 -28.46
CA PHE A 71 1.49 -17.37 -29.37
C PHE A 71 1.27 -18.60 -30.25
N GLY A 72 0.77 -19.70 -29.67
CA GLY A 72 0.42 -20.91 -30.43
C GLY A 72 -0.65 -20.67 -31.49
N MET A 73 -1.71 -19.92 -31.13
CA MET A 73 -2.77 -19.55 -32.08
C MET A 73 -2.25 -18.65 -33.20
N PHE A 74 -1.35 -17.71 -32.89
CA PHE A 74 -0.67 -16.89 -33.88
C PHE A 74 0.18 -17.73 -34.84
N ALA A 75 0.97 -18.68 -34.32
CA ALA A 75 1.79 -19.56 -35.14
C ALA A 75 0.94 -20.42 -36.10
N ILE A 76 -0.20 -20.93 -35.63
CA ILE A 76 -1.16 -21.67 -36.47
C ILE A 76 -1.70 -20.77 -37.58
N ALA A 77 -2.14 -19.56 -37.25
CA ALA A 77 -2.64 -18.60 -38.23
C ALA A 77 -1.57 -18.22 -39.27
N ALA A 78 -0.32 -18.00 -38.85
CA ALA A 78 0.78 -17.69 -39.75
C ALA A 78 1.10 -18.87 -40.69
N ALA A 79 1.08 -20.11 -40.19
CA ALA A 79 1.30 -21.30 -41.00
C ALA A 79 0.18 -21.51 -42.03
N THR A 80 -1.09 -21.34 -41.65
CA THR A 80 -2.21 -21.48 -42.58
C THR A 80 -2.18 -20.41 -43.68
N ILE A 81 -1.81 -19.17 -43.35
CA ILE A 81 -1.57 -18.11 -44.32
C ILE A 81 -0.44 -18.51 -45.28
N GLY A 82 0.72 -18.91 -44.76
CA GLY A 82 1.89 -19.27 -45.57
C GLY A 82 1.62 -20.41 -46.57
N ILE A 83 0.91 -21.45 -46.14
CA ILE A 83 0.52 -22.58 -47.02
C ILE A 83 -0.44 -22.11 -48.12
N SER A 84 -1.37 -21.22 -47.79
CA SER A 84 -2.41 -20.74 -48.71
C SER A 84 -1.84 -19.84 -49.81
N PHE A 85 -0.86 -18.99 -49.48
CA PHE A 85 -0.17 -18.15 -50.47
C PHE A 85 0.89 -18.94 -51.27
N GLY A 86 1.58 -19.91 -50.65
CA GLY A 86 2.66 -20.66 -51.29
C GLY A 86 2.22 -21.72 -52.31
N THR A 87 0.98 -22.22 -52.24
CA THR A 87 0.51 -23.32 -53.10
C THR A 87 -0.25 -22.87 -54.35
N GLY A 88 -0.41 -21.57 -54.59
CA GLY A 88 -1.05 -21.03 -55.81
C GLY A 88 -2.51 -21.43 -56.02
N ARG A 89 -3.11 -22.19 -55.10
CA ARG A 89 -4.52 -22.59 -55.12
C ARG A 89 -5.38 -21.44 -54.62
N GLY A 90 -5.64 -20.50 -55.52
CA GLY A 90 -6.69 -19.51 -55.32
C GLY A 90 -8.03 -20.21 -55.07
N GLY A 91 -8.67 -19.91 -53.93
CA GLY A 91 -10.10 -20.18 -53.75
C GLY A 91 -10.52 -21.06 -52.57
N PHE A 92 -9.70 -21.32 -51.55
CA PHE A 92 -10.26 -21.85 -50.30
C PHE A 92 -10.94 -20.73 -49.50
N ASN A 93 -12.17 -20.97 -49.05
CA ASN A 93 -12.92 -20.11 -48.12
C ASN A 93 -12.28 -20.12 -46.73
N ILE A 94 -11.10 -19.53 -46.58
CA ILE A 94 -10.33 -19.51 -45.31
C ILE A 94 -10.82 -18.38 -44.39
N PHE A 95 -11.57 -17.41 -44.93
CA PHE A 95 -12.11 -16.27 -44.20
C PHE A 95 -12.86 -16.64 -42.91
N PRO A 96 -13.78 -17.63 -42.88
CA PRO A 96 -14.46 -18.02 -41.65
C PRO A 96 -13.50 -18.57 -40.59
N LEU A 97 -12.47 -19.31 -41.00
CA LEU A 97 -11.46 -19.86 -40.09
C LEU A 97 -10.64 -18.75 -39.42
N PHE A 98 -10.25 -17.72 -40.19
CA PHE A 98 -9.50 -16.57 -39.65
C PHE A 98 -10.34 -15.72 -38.70
N ILE A 99 -11.63 -15.57 -38.96
CA ILE A 99 -12.54 -14.88 -38.03
C ILE A 99 -12.60 -15.66 -36.72
N VAL A 100 -12.78 -16.98 -36.76
CA VAL A 100 -12.83 -17.81 -35.54
C VAL A 100 -11.48 -17.79 -34.79
N LEU A 101 -10.36 -17.95 -35.50
CA LEU A 101 -9.00 -17.86 -34.91
C LEU A 101 -8.74 -16.50 -34.27
N GLY A 102 -9.10 -15.42 -34.96
CA GLY A 102 -8.95 -14.04 -34.47
C GLY A 102 -9.80 -13.77 -33.24
N LEU A 103 -11.06 -14.22 -33.23
CA LEU A 103 -11.92 -14.13 -32.05
C LEU A 103 -11.33 -14.93 -30.88
N LEU A 104 -10.89 -16.17 -31.10
CA LEU A 104 -10.26 -16.97 -30.03
C LEU A 104 -8.99 -16.32 -29.47
N MET A 105 -8.17 -15.71 -30.34
CA MET A 105 -6.94 -15.03 -29.95
C MET A 105 -7.20 -13.80 -29.05
N VAL A 106 -8.35 -13.16 -29.18
CA VAL A 106 -8.73 -11.99 -28.36
C VAL A 106 -9.53 -12.41 -27.12
N PHE A 107 -10.58 -13.21 -27.31
CA PHE A 107 -11.53 -13.54 -26.25
C PHE A 107 -10.93 -14.46 -25.19
N VAL A 108 -10.11 -15.45 -25.57
CA VAL A 108 -9.53 -16.39 -24.59
C VAL A 108 -8.56 -15.68 -23.65
N PRO A 109 -7.54 -14.91 -24.12
CA PRO A 109 -6.66 -14.18 -23.22
C PRO A 109 -7.39 -13.14 -22.37
N ALA A 110 -8.39 -12.44 -22.93
CA ALA A 110 -9.20 -11.49 -22.19
C ALA A 110 -10.00 -12.16 -21.06
N ALA A 111 -10.67 -13.29 -21.35
CA ALA A 111 -11.42 -14.04 -20.36
C ALA A 111 -10.51 -14.60 -19.24
N VAL A 112 -9.35 -15.15 -19.60
CA VAL A 112 -8.35 -15.63 -18.63
C VAL A 112 -7.81 -14.47 -17.80
N GLY A 113 -7.54 -13.31 -18.42
CA GLY A 113 -7.12 -12.09 -17.74
C GLY A 113 -8.13 -11.61 -16.70
N CYS A 114 -9.42 -11.53 -17.08
CA CYS A 114 -10.49 -11.17 -16.14
C CYS A 114 -10.64 -12.18 -15.01
N TYR A 115 -10.59 -13.49 -15.33
CA TYR A 115 -10.69 -14.55 -14.33
C TYR A 115 -9.52 -14.51 -13.34
N THR A 116 -8.29 -14.39 -13.84
CA THR A 116 -7.09 -14.31 -13.00
C THR A 116 -7.08 -13.08 -12.12
N ALA A 117 -7.49 -11.92 -12.63
CA ALA A 117 -7.63 -10.69 -11.84
C ALA A 117 -8.66 -10.86 -10.71
N LYS A 118 -9.86 -11.37 -11.03
CA LYS A 118 -10.91 -11.62 -10.03
C LYS A 118 -10.44 -12.60 -8.96
N MET A 119 -9.83 -13.72 -9.39
CA MET A 119 -9.31 -14.74 -8.48
C MET A 119 -8.21 -14.16 -7.57
N ALA A 120 -7.31 -13.34 -8.12
CA ALA A 120 -6.26 -12.69 -7.36
C ALA A 120 -6.83 -11.75 -6.29
N MET A 121 -7.83 -10.93 -6.62
CA MET A 121 -8.50 -10.03 -5.68
C MET A 121 -9.20 -10.79 -4.54
N GLU A 122 -9.93 -11.85 -4.87
CA GLU A 122 -10.66 -12.63 -3.87
C GLU A 122 -9.70 -13.32 -2.89
N GLN A 123 -8.65 -13.95 -3.41
CA GLN A 123 -7.65 -14.61 -2.57
C GLN A 123 -6.81 -13.61 -1.77
N SER A 124 -6.45 -12.45 -2.34
CA SER A 124 -5.72 -11.42 -1.60
C SER A 124 -6.54 -10.87 -0.43
N ASN A 125 -7.85 -10.73 -0.59
CA ASN A 125 -8.74 -10.28 0.49
C ASN A 125 -8.81 -11.30 1.63
N ILE A 126 -8.86 -12.59 1.31
CA ILE A 126 -8.82 -13.67 2.32
C ILE A 126 -7.50 -13.63 3.09
N ILE A 127 -6.37 -13.50 2.39
CA ILE A 127 -5.04 -13.43 3.00
C ILE A 127 -4.92 -12.17 3.88
N LYS A 128 -5.40 -11.03 3.40
CA LYS A 128 -5.43 -9.77 4.18
C LYS A 128 -6.25 -9.93 5.45
N ALA A 129 -7.42 -10.58 5.37
CA ALA A 129 -8.27 -10.84 6.52
C ALA A 129 -7.58 -11.77 7.54
N ASP A 130 -6.89 -12.81 7.08
CA ASP A 130 -6.15 -13.72 7.97
C ASP A 130 -4.95 -13.03 8.62
N LEU A 131 -4.21 -12.21 7.87
CA LEU A 131 -3.13 -11.39 8.42
C LEU A 131 -3.65 -10.40 9.45
N GLN A 132 -4.75 -9.70 9.16
CA GLN A 132 -5.42 -8.80 10.10
C GLN A 132 -5.83 -9.54 11.38
N ARG A 133 -6.36 -10.76 11.24
CA ARG A 133 -6.75 -11.61 12.38
C ARG A 133 -5.53 -11.93 13.26
N VAL A 134 -4.42 -12.40 12.69
CA VAL A 134 -3.20 -12.71 13.44
C VAL A 134 -2.63 -11.49 14.15
N VAL A 135 -2.64 -10.33 13.48
CA VAL A 135 -2.19 -9.05 14.05
C VAL A 135 -3.09 -8.62 15.22
N ASN A 136 -4.40 -8.77 15.09
CA ASN A 136 -5.36 -8.44 16.14
C ASN A 136 -5.22 -9.41 17.34
N GLU A 137 -5.08 -10.71 17.09
CA GLU A 137 -4.87 -11.72 18.15
C GLU A 137 -3.62 -11.42 18.98
N GLU A 138 -2.52 -11.00 18.35
CA GLU A 138 -1.29 -10.62 19.07
C GLU A 138 -1.42 -9.27 19.80
N SER A 139 -2.26 -8.36 19.30
CA SER A 139 -2.61 -7.12 19.99
C SER A 139 -3.44 -7.37 21.24
N GLU A 140 -4.41 -8.28 21.18
CA GLU A 140 -5.24 -8.66 22.33
C GLU A 140 -4.46 -9.40 23.40
N ARG A 141 -3.39 -10.10 23.01
CA ARG A 141 -2.54 -10.86 23.92
C ARG A 141 -1.74 -9.98 24.88
N ARG A 142 -1.45 -8.72 24.53
CA ARG A 142 -0.63 -7.80 25.36
C ARG A 142 -1.30 -6.44 25.50
N TYR A 143 -1.45 -5.97 26.74
CA TYR A 143 -2.03 -4.65 27.00
C TYR A 143 -1.07 -3.48 26.69
N GLU A 144 0.24 -3.75 26.66
CA GLU A 144 1.30 -2.74 26.49
C GLU A 144 1.51 -2.32 25.04
N VAL A 145 1.08 -3.14 24.07
CA VAL A 145 1.36 -2.95 22.66
C VAL A 145 0.15 -3.34 21.83
N SER A 146 -0.25 -2.48 20.90
CA SER A 146 -1.23 -2.82 19.87
C SER A 146 -0.60 -2.81 18.49
N PHE A 147 -0.94 -3.81 17.68
CA PHE A 147 -0.52 -3.94 16.30
C PHE A 147 -1.71 -3.66 15.38
N HIS A 148 -1.47 -2.91 14.32
CA HIS A 148 -2.48 -2.55 13.34
C HIS A 148 -1.95 -2.77 11.94
N LEU A 149 -2.65 -3.58 11.14
CA LEU A 149 -2.35 -3.69 9.72
C LEU A 149 -2.80 -2.40 9.02
N ARG A 150 -1.85 -1.72 8.36
CA ARG A 150 -2.08 -0.49 7.62
C ARG A 150 -1.82 -0.69 6.14
N GLU A 151 -2.51 0.11 5.34
CA GLU A 151 -2.37 0.16 3.89
C GLU A 151 -1.94 1.56 3.50
N GLU A 152 -0.87 1.64 2.72
CA GLU A 152 -0.36 2.88 2.15
C GLU A 152 -0.51 2.80 0.63
N VAL A 153 -1.28 3.74 0.08
CA VAL A 153 -1.50 3.84 -1.35
C VAL A 153 -0.57 4.90 -1.90
N TYR A 154 0.41 4.47 -2.69
CA TYR A 154 1.31 5.37 -3.40
C TYR A 154 0.87 5.51 -4.85
N THR A 155 0.89 6.73 -5.36
CA THR A 155 0.79 6.97 -6.80
C THR A 155 2.20 7.09 -7.35
N THR A 156 2.64 6.09 -8.11
CA THR A 156 3.92 6.11 -8.80
C THR A 156 3.70 6.39 -10.29
N PHE A 157 4.58 7.19 -10.91
CA PHE A 157 4.54 7.42 -12.34
C PHE A 157 5.42 6.41 -13.04
N GLU A 158 4.81 5.47 -13.76
CA GLU A 158 5.55 4.46 -14.52
C GLU A 158 5.66 4.93 -15.97
N TYR A 159 6.90 5.04 -16.46
CA TYR A 159 7.15 5.30 -17.87
C TYR A 159 6.79 4.05 -18.67
N HIS A 160 5.74 4.15 -19.49
CA HIS A 160 5.43 3.13 -20.48
C HIS A 160 6.12 3.54 -21.78
N SER A 161 7.17 2.82 -22.17
CA SER A 161 7.72 2.97 -23.52
C SER A 161 6.68 2.41 -24.48
N GLY A 162 5.94 3.29 -25.15
CA GLY A 162 5.01 2.90 -26.19
C GLY A 162 5.76 2.14 -27.28
N THR A 163 5.21 1.00 -27.72
CA THR A 163 5.69 0.34 -28.94
C THR A 163 5.42 1.24 -30.14
N GLU A 164 6.54 1.72 -30.70
CA GLU A 164 6.84 2.29 -32.02
C GLU A 164 6.09 3.51 -32.55
N HIS A 165 4.82 3.82 -32.23
CA HIS A 165 4.13 4.98 -32.86
C HIS A 165 3.35 5.92 -31.93
N ARG A 166 3.47 5.77 -30.60
CA ARG A 166 2.91 6.74 -29.64
C ARG A 166 4.00 7.25 -28.70
N SER A 167 4.11 8.57 -28.62
CA SER A 167 4.94 9.28 -27.63
C SER A 167 4.84 8.59 -26.26
N GLY A 168 5.96 8.09 -25.76
CA GLY A 168 6.01 7.45 -24.45
C GLY A 168 5.51 8.41 -23.38
N GLY A 169 4.64 7.93 -22.52
CA GLY A 169 3.98 8.74 -21.49
C GLY A 169 4.19 8.15 -20.11
N TYR A 170 4.25 9.02 -19.11
CA TYR A 170 4.14 8.62 -17.71
C TYR A 170 2.67 8.39 -17.41
N ARG A 171 2.32 7.17 -17.01
CA ARG A 171 0.98 6.87 -16.51
C ARG A 171 1.04 6.79 -14.98
N PRO A 172 0.14 7.47 -14.25
CA PRO A 172 0.02 7.24 -12.81
C PRO A 172 -0.47 5.81 -12.59
N VAL A 173 0.26 5.05 -11.78
CA VAL A 173 -0.10 3.72 -11.32
C VAL A 173 -0.24 3.80 -9.80
N GLN A 174 -1.43 3.45 -9.30
CA GLN A 174 -1.66 3.33 -7.87
C GLN A 174 -1.17 1.96 -7.39
N ARG A 175 -0.37 1.96 -6.33
CA ARG A 175 0.18 0.76 -5.70
C ARG A 175 -0.12 0.80 -4.21
N SER A 176 -0.75 -0.24 -3.69
CA SER A 176 -0.93 -0.44 -2.25
C SER A 176 0.26 -1.21 -1.67
N LEU A 177 0.81 -0.72 -0.56
CA LEU A 177 1.75 -1.45 0.29
C LEU A 177 1.15 -1.63 1.68
N TYR A 178 1.31 -2.82 2.23
CA TYR A 178 0.88 -3.14 3.58
C TYR A 178 2.07 -3.06 4.55
N TYR A 179 1.84 -2.53 5.73
CA TYR A 179 2.81 -2.55 6.83
C TYR A 179 2.09 -2.76 8.15
N ILE A 180 2.81 -3.20 9.17
CA ILE A 180 2.24 -3.33 10.51
C ILE A 180 2.69 -2.12 11.31
N GLU A 181 1.72 -1.31 11.72
CA GLU A 181 1.92 -0.23 12.67
C GLU A 181 1.86 -0.82 14.08
N CYS A 182 2.90 -0.61 14.87
CA CYS A 182 2.94 -1.02 16.25
C CYS A 182 2.88 0.22 17.15
N VAL A 183 1.95 0.24 18.09
CA VAL A 183 1.72 1.36 19.02
C VAL A 183 2.00 0.88 20.44
N ILE A 184 2.90 1.56 21.13
CA ILE A 184 3.22 1.26 22.54
C ILE A 184 2.32 2.13 23.43
N ASN A 185 1.50 1.47 24.24
CA ASN A 185 0.65 2.10 25.23
C ASN A 185 1.51 2.49 26.44
N ASN A 186 1.86 3.78 26.54
CA ASN A 186 2.74 4.31 27.57
C ASN A 186 2.16 4.31 29.01
N THR A 187 1.07 3.59 29.26
CA THR A 187 0.40 3.60 30.57
C THR A 187 1.19 2.89 31.67
N VAL A 188 2.27 2.15 31.35
CA VAL A 188 3.03 1.36 32.34
C VAL A 188 4.53 1.73 32.44
N SER A 189 4.96 2.85 31.87
CA SER A 189 6.35 3.33 32.02
C SER A 189 6.46 4.77 32.52
N ALA A 190 5.95 4.98 33.73
CA ALA A 190 6.66 5.73 34.76
C ALA A 190 7.31 4.72 35.73
N ALA A 191 8.13 3.81 35.19
CA ALA A 191 8.87 2.84 35.97
C ALA A 191 10.37 3.14 35.83
N THR A 192 10.83 4.02 36.72
CA THR A 192 12.05 3.84 37.51
C THR A 192 13.26 3.28 36.77
N VAL A 193 14.03 4.17 36.16
CA VAL A 193 15.48 3.95 35.97
C VAL A 193 16.11 3.88 37.36
N PRO A 194 16.81 2.79 37.75
CA PRO A 194 17.43 2.71 39.06
C PRO A 194 18.77 3.47 39.10
N LEU A 195 18.81 4.40 40.06
CA LEU A 195 19.94 4.84 40.88
C LEU A 195 21.12 5.59 40.24
N GLY A 196 21.07 6.91 40.38
CA GLY A 196 22.24 7.78 40.56
C GLY A 196 21.80 9.21 40.86
N ALA A 197 21.68 9.54 42.17
CA ALA A 197 21.57 10.88 42.81
C ALA A 197 20.80 11.99 42.04
N GLU A 198 19.73 12.59 42.56
CA GLU A 198 19.71 13.43 43.77
C GLU A 198 18.25 13.75 44.12
N VAL A 199 17.97 13.91 45.41
CA VAL A 199 16.65 14.16 46.00
C VAL A 199 16.20 15.60 45.72
N VAL A 200 15.01 15.80 45.13
CA VAL A 200 14.16 16.97 45.42
C VAL A 200 12.69 16.54 45.45
N GLU A 201 12.03 16.87 46.56
CA GLU A 201 10.65 16.52 46.91
C GLU A 201 9.59 17.41 46.23
N THR A 202 8.33 16.93 46.31
CA THR A 202 7.02 17.63 46.17
C THR A 202 6.56 17.94 44.73
N SER A 203 5.29 17.80 44.33
CA SER A 203 4.02 17.79 45.06
C SER A 203 2.94 16.99 44.31
N TYR A 204 2.03 16.36 45.07
CA TYR A 204 0.78 15.78 44.60
C TYR A 204 -0.18 16.85 44.05
N ALA A 205 -0.86 16.57 42.92
CA ALA A 205 -2.06 17.30 42.52
C ALA A 205 -3.11 16.37 41.90
N THR A 206 -4.31 16.46 42.48
CA THR A 206 -5.60 15.86 42.15
C THR A 206 -6.13 16.20 40.74
N PRO A 207 -7.09 15.40 40.20
CA PRO A 207 -7.61 15.58 38.84
C PRO A 207 -8.60 16.74 38.76
N VAL A 208 -8.43 17.61 37.74
CA VAL A 208 -9.37 18.70 37.40
C VAL A 208 -10.05 18.37 36.06
N ALA A 209 -11.36 18.61 36.03
CA ALA A 209 -12.32 18.33 34.95
C ALA A 209 -12.05 19.14 33.64
N PRO A 210 -12.69 18.77 32.51
CA PRO A 210 -12.34 19.28 31.19
C PRO A 210 -13.15 20.53 30.83
N SER A 211 -12.51 21.70 30.77
CA SER A 211 -12.98 22.85 29.98
C SER A 211 -11.99 24.03 30.11
N ALA A 212 -11.13 24.22 29.11
CA ALA A 212 -10.53 25.52 28.74
C ALA A 212 -9.43 25.28 27.68
N PHE A 213 -9.82 25.03 26.43
CA PHE A 213 -8.93 25.15 25.26
C PHE A 213 -9.28 26.44 24.52
N ASP A 214 -9.19 27.56 25.22
CA ASP A 214 -9.42 28.88 24.63
C ASP A 214 -8.67 29.92 25.45
N THR A 215 -7.34 29.93 25.35
CA THR A 215 -6.42 31.05 25.69
C THR A 215 -4.96 30.54 25.66
N LEU A 216 -4.43 30.27 24.47
CA LEU A 216 -2.97 30.17 24.28
C LEU A 216 -2.54 30.68 22.90
N ALA A 217 -3.16 31.78 22.46
CA ALA A 217 -2.83 32.46 21.19
C ALA A 217 -2.30 33.89 21.37
N ALA A 218 -1.96 34.30 22.60
CA ALA A 218 -1.32 35.58 22.84
C ALA A 218 -0.16 35.39 23.82
N GLU A 219 1.01 35.89 23.40
CA GLU A 219 2.22 36.10 24.20
C GLU A 219 3.13 34.88 24.42
N THR A 220 3.92 34.57 23.39
CA THR A 220 5.39 34.64 23.54
C THR A 220 6.03 34.70 22.16
N GLY A 221 6.48 35.90 21.79
CA GLY A 221 7.20 36.16 20.55
C GLY A 221 8.68 35.76 20.65
N ALA A 222 9.20 35.37 19.49
CA ALA A 222 10.59 35.34 19.06
C ALA A 222 11.47 34.13 19.45
N SER A 223 11.47 33.12 18.57
CA SER A 223 12.71 32.74 17.86
C SER A 223 12.41 31.99 16.54
N ALA A 224 12.60 32.73 15.44
CA ALA A 224 13.06 32.37 14.08
C ALA A 224 12.60 31.06 13.39
N GLY A 225 11.94 31.22 12.23
CA GLY A 225 12.41 30.49 11.04
C GLY A 225 11.43 29.85 10.06
N TYR A 226 10.18 30.29 9.89
CA TYR A 226 9.40 29.97 8.67
C TYR A 226 8.50 31.15 8.32
N GLY A 227 8.68 31.71 7.12
CA GLY A 227 7.98 32.91 6.67
C GLY A 227 6.46 32.77 6.78
N GLN A 228 5.83 33.69 7.52
CA GLN A 228 4.38 33.85 7.53
C GLN A 228 3.92 34.29 6.14
N LYS A 229 3.52 33.33 5.32
CA LYS A 229 2.86 33.61 4.03
C LYS A 229 1.62 34.46 4.27
N SER A 230 1.48 35.53 3.49
CA SER A 230 0.32 36.42 3.54
C SER A 230 -0.98 35.63 3.36
N ALA A 231 -2.07 36.06 3.98
CA ALA A 231 -3.38 35.44 3.79
C ALA A 231 -3.79 35.40 2.30
N VAL A 232 -3.34 36.38 1.51
CA VAL A 232 -3.53 36.44 0.05
C VAL A 232 -2.77 35.32 -0.66
N GLU A 233 -1.52 35.06 -0.25
CA GLU A 233 -0.67 34.01 -0.81
C GLU A 233 -1.20 32.61 -0.46
N ARG A 234 -1.73 32.45 0.77
CA ARG A 234 -2.40 31.22 1.21
C ARG A 234 -3.70 30.94 0.45
N LEU A 235 -4.46 31.97 0.07
CA LEU A 235 -5.65 31.82 -0.77
C LEU A 235 -5.29 31.44 -2.21
N GLN A 236 -4.22 32.01 -2.76
CA GLN A 236 -3.77 31.70 -4.12
C GLN A 236 -3.27 30.24 -4.23
N GLU A 237 -2.56 29.74 -3.21
CA GLU A 237 -2.18 28.33 -3.14
C GLU A 237 -3.40 27.41 -2.99
N LEU A 238 -4.42 27.82 -2.22
CA LEU A 238 -5.67 27.06 -2.08
C LEU A 238 -6.42 26.95 -3.42
N GLU A 239 -6.46 28.02 -4.20
CA GLU A 239 -7.07 28.01 -5.54
C GLU A 239 -6.31 27.09 -6.51
N ALA A 240 -4.98 27.05 -6.44
CA ALA A 240 -4.16 26.18 -7.29
C ALA A 240 -4.41 24.68 -7.01
N VAL A 241 -4.77 24.31 -5.78
CA VAL A 241 -5.06 22.91 -5.40
C VAL A 241 -6.55 22.58 -5.35
N LYS A 242 -7.44 23.50 -5.75
CA LYS A 242 -8.90 23.32 -5.71
C LYS A 242 -9.37 22.06 -6.45
N GLY A 243 -8.72 21.72 -7.58
CA GLY A 243 -9.06 20.52 -8.36
C GLY A 243 -8.69 19.18 -7.71
N MET A 244 -7.94 19.20 -6.61
CA MET A 244 -7.51 18.02 -5.87
C MET A 244 -8.21 17.86 -4.51
N LEU A 245 -9.07 18.82 -4.13
CA LEU A 245 -9.80 18.83 -2.86
C LEU A 245 -11.29 18.59 -3.12
N SER A 246 -11.96 17.97 -2.15
CA SER A 246 -13.42 17.93 -2.15
C SER A 246 -13.98 19.34 -1.91
N GLU A 247 -15.17 19.62 -2.42
CA GLU A 247 -15.78 20.96 -2.33
C GLU A 247 -15.99 21.41 -0.87
N ASN A 248 -16.25 20.47 0.03
CA ASN A 248 -16.40 20.74 1.47
C ASN A 248 -15.06 21.10 2.15
N GLU A 249 -13.97 20.39 1.84
CA GLU A 249 -12.65 20.69 2.39
C GLU A 249 -12.09 22.01 1.87
N TYR A 250 -12.34 22.33 0.59
CA TYR A 250 -11.98 23.62 0.01
C TYR A 250 -12.68 24.77 0.74
N ASN A 251 -13.98 24.67 0.97
CA ASN A 251 -14.75 25.70 1.65
C ASN A 251 -14.34 25.87 3.13
N GLN A 252 -14.03 24.77 3.83
CA GLN A 252 -13.55 24.81 5.21
C GLN A 252 -12.16 25.46 5.31
N LYS A 253 -11.24 25.14 4.40
CA LYS A 253 -9.90 25.75 4.38
C LYS A 253 -9.94 27.22 3.96
N ARG A 254 -10.82 27.57 3.02
CA ARG A 254 -11.06 28.96 2.62
C ARG A 254 -11.61 29.81 3.76
N SER A 255 -12.60 29.30 4.51
CA SER A 255 -13.17 30.03 5.65
C SER A 255 -12.17 30.17 6.79
N ALA A 256 -11.33 29.16 7.05
CA ALA A 256 -10.26 29.25 8.05
C ALA A 256 -9.22 30.31 7.68
N ILE A 257 -8.85 30.45 6.40
CA ILE A 257 -7.91 31.50 5.96
C ILE A 257 -8.57 32.89 6.06
N LEU A 258 -9.84 33.02 5.66
CA LEU A 258 -10.58 34.29 5.75
C LEU A 258 -10.83 34.73 7.20
N ALA A 259 -10.97 33.80 8.14
CA ALA A 259 -11.09 34.10 9.57
C ALA A 259 -9.78 34.59 10.20
N THR A 260 -8.65 34.48 9.49
CA THR A 260 -7.33 34.98 9.93
C THR A 260 -6.93 36.31 9.27
N LEU A 261 -7.83 36.91 8.49
CA LEU A 261 -7.74 38.30 8.00
C LEU A 261 -8.34 39.26 9.04
#